data_AF-A0A957BP35-F1
#
_entry.id   AF-A0A957BP35-F1
#
_cell.length_a   1.000
_cell.length_b   1.000
_cell.length_c   1.000
_cell.angle_alpha   90.00
_cell.angle_beta   90.00
_cell.angle_gamma   90.00
#
_symmetry.space_group_name_H-M   'P 1'
#
loop_
_entity.id
_entity.type
_entity.pdbx_description
1 polymer ?
#
loop_
_entity_poly.entity_id
_entity_poly.type
_entity_poly.pdbx_seq_one_letter_code
_entity_poly.pdbx_strand_id
1 'polypeptide(L)' 'MAAEYARLGVATSADLKAIKRAYRRLARRYHPDVNRDPGAHLHMQQINEAYRRIAHAYVHGHENSAGKQAQAE' A
#
# COMPACT_ATOMS: atom_id res chain seq x y z
N MET A 1 4.48 9.45 -1.07
CA MET A 1 4.59 8.40 -2.10
C MET A 1 5.87 7.60 -1.93
N ALA A 2 7.07 8.18 -2.01
CA ALA A 2 8.33 7.42 -1.91
C ALA A 2 8.49 6.61 -0.60
N ALA A 3 8.02 7.15 0.54
CA ALA A 3 8.08 6.48 1.82
C ALA A 3 7.23 5.20 1.86
N GLU A 4 6.06 5.19 1.20
CA GLU A 4 5.17 4.04 1.16
C GLU A 4 5.74 2.88 0.34
N TYR A 5 6.37 3.18 -0.81
CA TYR A 5 7.05 2.18 -1.64
C TYR A 5 8.23 1.55 -0.88
N ALA A 6 8.99 2.37 -0.15
CA ALA A 6 10.08 1.90 0.71
C ALA A 6 9.57 0.96 1.84
N ARG A 7 8.43 1.26 2.47
CA ARG A 7 7.81 0.38 3.49
C ARG A 7 7.41 -0.99 2.95
N LEU A 8 6.98 -1.05 1.69
CA LEU A 8 6.67 -2.30 1.00
C LEU A 8 7.92 -2.96 0.39
N GLY A 9 9.07 -2.29 0.42
CA GLY A 9 10.31 -2.77 -0.19
C GLY A 9 10.22 -2.88 -1.71
N VAL A 10 9.51 -1.96 -2.35
CA VAL A 10 9.36 -1.88 -3.81
C VAL A 10 9.88 -0.55 -4.33
N ALA A 11 10.25 -0.51 -5.62
CA ALA A 11 10.62 0.72 -6.28
C ALA A 11 9.41 1.65 -6.43
N THR A 12 9.62 2.97 -6.47
CA THR A 12 8.57 3.97 -6.75
C THR A 12 7.97 3.82 -8.15
N SER A 13 8.70 3.19 -9.08
CA SER A 13 8.25 2.82 -10.42
C SER A 13 7.56 1.45 -10.48
N ALA A 14 7.30 0.79 -9.35
CA ALA A 14 6.72 -0.54 -9.34
C ALA A 14 5.22 -0.53 -9.68
N ASP A 15 4.82 -1.43 -10.58
CA ASP A 15 3.41 -1.63 -10.95
C ASP A 15 2.55 -2.17 -9.80
N LEU A 16 1.23 -1.96 -9.90
CA LEU A 16 0.24 -2.53 -8.98
C LEU A 16 0.43 -4.05 -8.75
N LYS A 17 0.85 -4.80 -9.78
CA LYS A 17 1.17 -6.24 -9.66
C LYS A 17 2.35 -6.47 -8.71
N ALA A 18 3.42 -5.70 -8.83
CA ALA A 18 4.59 -5.81 -7.97
C ALA A 18 4.27 -5.38 -6.53
N ILE A 19 3.51 -4.31 -6.36
CA ILE A 19 3.00 -3.82 -5.07
C ILE A 19 2.15 -4.90 -4.37
N LYS A 20 1.15 -5.47 -5.07
CA LYS A 20 0.31 -6.58 -4.54
C LYS A 20 1.15 -7.80 -4.15
N ARG A 21 2.17 -8.14 -4.93
CA ARG A 21 3.06 -9.27 -4.65
C ARG A 21 3.91 -9.03 -3.41
N ALA A 22 4.45 -7.83 -3.24
CA ALA A 22 5.20 -7.43 -2.05
C ALA A 22 4.30 -7.41 -0.81
N TYR A 23 3.11 -6.83 -0.91
CA TYR A 23 2.08 -6.84 0.13
C TYR A 23 1.78 -8.26 0.62
N ARG A 24 1.47 -9.20 -0.29
CA ARG A 24 1.18 -10.60 0.08
C ARG A 24 2.36 -11.28 0.77
N ARG A 25 3.60 -10.97 0.37
CA ARG A 25 4.81 -11.52 0.99
C ARG A 25 4.97 -11.01 2.42
N LEU A 26 4.75 -9.72 2.64
CA LEU A 26 4.85 -9.10 3.95
C LEU A 26 3.69 -9.50 4.87
N ALA A 27 2.47 -9.56 4.35
CA ALA A 27 1.28 -10.00 5.08
C ALA A 27 1.46 -11.43 5.61
N ARG A 28 2.04 -12.34 4.81
CA ARG A 28 2.39 -13.68 5.29
C ARG A 28 3.51 -13.70 6.34
N ARG A 29 4.40 -12.71 6.36
CA ARG A 29 5.51 -12.63 7.33
C ARG A 29 5.07 -12.08 8.68
N TYR A 30 4.09 -11.18 8.66
CA TYR A 30 3.53 -10.54 9.85
C TYR A 30 2.10 -11.03 10.16
N HIS A 31 1.67 -12.15 9.58
CA HIS A 31 0.35 -12.71 9.85
C HIS A 31 0.27 -13.19 11.30
N PRO A 32 -0.82 -12.89 12.04
CA PRO A 32 -0.97 -13.34 13.44
C PRO A 32 -0.85 -14.87 13.59
N ASP A 33 -1.26 -15.63 12.57
CA ASP A 33 -1.15 -17.09 12.57
C ASP A 33 0.31 -17.59 12.54
N VAL A 34 1.24 -16.84 11.93
CA VAL A 34 2.66 -17.25 11.86
C VAL A 34 3.56 -16.46 12.79
N ASN A 35 3.15 -15.23 13.15
CA ASN A 35 3.93 -14.31 13.95
C ASN A 35 3.04 -13.70 15.04
N ARG A 36 3.22 -14.21 16.26
CA ARG A 36 2.47 -13.81 17.45
C ARG A 36 3.10 -12.62 18.19
N ASP A 37 4.10 -11.99 17.58
CA ASP A 37 4.77 -10.84 18.18
C ASP A 37 3.82 -9.63 18.20
N PRO A 38 3.68 -8.92 19.33
CA PRO A 38 2.88 -7.69 19.40
C PRO A 38 3.34 -6.63 18.38
N GLY A 39 4.62 -6.64 17.97
CA GLY A 39 5.13 -5.78 16.91
C GLY A 39 4.62 -6.13 15.51
N ALA A 40 4.23 -7.39 15.26
CA ALA A 40 3.73 -7.83 13.96
C ALA A 40 2.42 -7.13 13.57
N HIS A 41 1.56 -6.84 14.55
CA HIS A 41 0.33 -6.08 14.33
C HIS A 41 0.61 -4.67 13.81
N LEU A 42 1.54 -3.96 14.45
CA LEU A 42 1.98 -2.63 14.05
C LEU A 42 2.58 -2.63 12.64
N HIS A 43 3.44 -3.60 12.33
CA HIS A 43 3.99 -3.76 10.98
C HIS A 43 2.90 -4.02 9.94
N MET A 44 1.95 -4.92 10.23
CA MET A 44 0.83 -5.23 9.35
C MET A 44 -0.01 -3.97 9.07
N GLN A 45 -0.32 -3.17 10.10
CA GLN A 45 -1.05 -1.91 9.91
C GLN A 45 -0.31 -0.94 8.98
N GLN A 46 1.00 -0.76 9.17
CA GLN A 46 1.82 0.10 8.31
C GLN A 46 1.85 -0.37 6.85
N ILE A 47 1.92 -1.69 6.63
CA ILE A 47 1.88 -2.32 5.30
C ILE A 47 0.53 -2.07 4.62
N ASN A 48 -0.58 -2.25 5.36
CA ASN A 48 -1.94 -2.00 4.87
C ASN A 48 -2.12 -0.53 4.48
N GLU A 49 -1.63 0.40 5.29
CA GLU A 49 -1.70 1.83 5.00
C GLU A 49 -0.88 2.22 3.78
N ALA A 50 0.36 1.75 3.67
CA ALA A 50 1.21 1.98 2.51
C ALA A 50 0.55 1.46 1.23
N TYR A 51 0.01 0.24 1.26
CA TYR A 51 -0.71 -0.34 0.13
C TYR A 51 -1.92 0.50 -0.28
N ARG A 52 -2.75 0.93 0.69
CA ARG A 52 -3.92 1.78 0.40
C ARG A 52 -3.54 3.11 -0.23
N ARG A 53 -2.54 3.82 0.31
CA ARG A 53 -2.07 5.09 -0.27
C ARG A 53 -1.56 4.94 -1.69
N ILE A 54 -0.76 3.90 -1.94
CA ILE A 54 -0.24 3.62 -3.27
C ILE A 54 -1.37 3.23 -4.23
N ALA A 55 -2.27 2.34 -3.82
CA ALA A 55 -3.41 1.95 -4.65
C ALA A 55 -4.32 3.14 -4.97
N HIS A 56 -4.59 3.99 -3.97
CA HIS A 56 -5.36 5.21 -4.13
C HIS A 56 -4.65 6.15 -5.12
N ALA A 57 -3.35 6.39 -4.96
CA ALA A 57 -2.60 7.24 -5.87
C ALA A 57 -2.42 6.65 -7.27
N TYR A 58 -2.42 5.33 -7.42
CA TYR A 58 -2.38 4.68 -8.72
C TYR A 58 -3.71 4.86 -9.47
N VAL A 59 -4.83 4.73 -8.77
CA VAL A 59 -6.17 4.95 -9.35
C VAL A 59 -6.37 6.44 -9.64
N HIS A 60 -6.20 7.32 -8.64
CA HIS A 60 -6.50 8.75 -8.75
C HIS A 60 -5.40 9.55 -9.46
N GLY A 61 -4.14 9.11 -9.39
CA GLY A 61 -3.04 9.72 -10.15
C GLY A 61 -3.15 9.48 -11.65
N HIS A 62 -3.99 8.52 -12.07
CA HIS A 62 -4.37 8.29 -13.46
C HIS A 62 -5.71 8.96 -13.84
N GLU A 63 -6.45 9.51 -12.86
CA GLU A 63 -7.71 10.26 -13.08
C GLU A 63 -7.51 11.78 -13.14
N ASN A 64 -6.35 12.30 -12.74
CA ASN A 64 -6.04 13.73 -12.84
C ASN A 64 -5.75 14.25 -14.27
N SER A 65 -6.12 13.49 -15.31
CA SER A 65 -6.24 13.98 -16.68
C SER A 65 -7.68 13.93 -17.22
N ALA A 66 -8.67 13.43 -16.47
CA ALA A 66 -10.07 13.42 -16.91
C ALA A 66 -11.08 13.36 -15.74
N GLY A 67 -11.33 14.51 -15.10
CA GLY A 67 -12.66 14.84 -14.62
C GLY A 67 -12.95 14.74 -13.12
N LYS A 68 -13.62 15.81 -12.66
CA LYS A 68 -14.46 15.95 -11.45
C LYS A 68 -13.78 16.30 -10.13
N GLN A 69 -13.46 17.60 -10.04
CA GLN A 69 -13.89 18.36 -8.86
C GLN A 69 -15.42 18.22 -8.72
N ALA A 70 -15.88 17.50 -7.70
CA ALA A 70 -17.24 17.59 -7.20
C ALA A 70 -17.16 17.47 -5.67
N GLN A 71 -16.80 18.58 -5.04
CA GLN A 71 -17.17 18.84 -3.65
C GLN A 71 -18.38 19.79 -3.70
N ALA A 72 -19.55 19.20 -3.47
CA ALA A 72 -20.81 19.83 -3.10
C ALA A 72 -21.43 18.80 -2.13
N GLU A 73 -21.87 19.11 -0.91
CA GLU A 73 -22.33 20.33 -0.25
C GLU A 73 -21.82 20.38 1.20
#